data_AF-A0A1N6KUC3-F1
#
_entry.id   AF-A0A1N6KUC3-F1
#
_cell.length_a   1.000
_cell.length_b   1.000
_cell.length_c   1.000
_cell.angle_alpha   90.00
_cell.angle_beta   90.00
_cell.angle_gamma   90.00
#
_symmetry.space_group_name_H-M   'P 1'
#
loop_
_entity.id
_entity.type
_entity.pdbx_description
1 polymer ?
#
loop_
_entity_poly.entity_id
_entity_poly.type
_entity_poly.pdbx_seq_one_letter_code
_entity_poly.pdbx_strand_id
1 'polypeptide(L)'
;MKIPLTTTRRGITLLEILISILIMGVGMTSIMTLFPIGLLNLRQANRYSRSRYLAQSAFADMRAENLLAKSSFIKNPATAPWYTTPIAARAYDPWMQDTPDYGSDPWAAPFGVYRGDGPPTSTGNTIGPLVGYGFPVAYDPLWRSATGLYPDPKTTPEYRFGSGIGFVRNDPDGSLGSVHGLPRVTNFPAWTTANVPGIFVSPEDIVLQSASAPSKSAGSGSSIVPDMQLGTNAVTGMASVQNDWKFTWMFTGRQSMSTEGDRFDGDIVIFENRPFAANPIVAPFDATVKTAVAGETVVEAIYGYTGHVTSVDGKVGYGSTAKRVVLLRWSDKVPDPEIRVGDWFADVTYERAATVERQRMIADPIAGKLELLYPYQRCHWYRIAKRTQPNASTTLPGYRELTVWTINPLYAFTLLDVATGDPIHVNAALISPYVVNVYPRTIYAR
;
A
#
# COMPACT_ATOMS: atom_id res chain seq x y z
N MET A 1 77.99 47.55 -25.96
CA MET A 1 76.77 47.09 -26.64
C MET A 1 76.45 45.68 -26.14
N LYS A 2 75.49 45.51 -25.22
CA LYS A 2 75.11 44.19 -24.69
C LYS A 2 74.13 43.55 -25.69
N ILE A 3 74.55 42.49 -26.36
CA ILE A 3 73.70 41.71 -27.27
C ILE A 3 72.74 40.89 -26.40
N PRO A 4 71.41 41.01 -26.57
CA PRO A 4 70.46 40.22 -25.79
C PRO A 4 70.61 38.74 -26.19
N LEU A 5 70.94 37.88 -25.22
CA LEU A 5 70.98 36.44 -25.43
C LEU A 5 69.58 35.95 -25.77
N THR A 6 69.38 35.50 -27.00
CA THR A 6 68.14 34.89 -27.47
C THR A 6 67.85 33.67 -26.62
N THR A 7 66.81 33.75 -25.80
CA THR A 7 66.36 32.68 -24.93
C THR A 7 65.97 31.48 -25.80
N THR A 8 66.74 30.40 -25.72
CA THR A 8 66.48 29.15 -26.44
C THR A 8 65.14 28.59 -25.97
N ARG A 9 64.14 28.54 -26.85
CA ARG A 9 62.83 27.97 -26.53
C ARG A 9 63.01 26.47 -26.28
N ARG A 10 62.77 26.02 -25.04
CA ARG A 10 62.71 24.60 -24.71
C ARG A 10 61.43 24.03 -25.34
N GLY A 11 61.57 23.02 -26.21
CA GLY A 11 60.42 22.32 -26.78
C GLY A 11 59.67 21.51 -25.71
N ILE A 12 58.38 21.29 -25.94
CA ILE A 12 57.52 20.45 -25.08
C ILE A 12 58.01 18.99 -25.17
N THR A 13 58.20 18.34 -24.03
CA THR A 13 58.63 16.94 -23.97
C THR A 13 57.44 16.00 -24.20
N LEU A 14 57.71 14.81 -24.77
CA LEU A 14 56.69 13.76 -24.94
C LEU A 14 55.99 13.40 -23.61
N LEU A 15 56.74 13.47 -22.50
CA LEU A 15 56.23 13.21 -21.17
C LEU A 15 55.20 14.25 -20.72
N GLU A 16 55.42 15.54 -21.02
CA GLU A 16 54.44 16.60 -20.75
C GLU A 16 53.14 16.38 -21.55
N ILE A 17 53.23 15.92 -22.80
CA ILE A 17 52.06 15.59 -23.62
C ILE A 17 51.31 14.39 -23.05
N LEU A 18 52.02 13.32 -22.67
CA LEU A 18 51.41 12.12 -22.08
C LEU A 18 50.74 12.42 -20.74
N ILE A 19 51.37 13.23 -19.88
CA ILE A 19 50.74 13.68 -18.62
C ILE A 19 49.51 14.54 -18.92
N SER A 20 49.57 15.42 -19.92
CA SER A 20 48.42 16.24 -20.32
C SER A 20 47.24 15.38 -20.79
N ILE A 21 47.49 14.36 -21.63
CA ILE A 21 46.47 13.42 -22.09
C ILE A 21 45.92 12.58 -20.92
N LEU A 22 46.78 12.14 -20.00
CA LEU A 22 46.37 11.40 -18.81
C LEU A 22 45.43 12.24 -17.93
N ILE A 23 45.81 13.49 -17.61
CA ILE A 23 45.00 14.41 -16.80
C ILE A 23 43.68 14.71 -17.50
N MET A 24 43.71 14.99 -18.81
CA MET A 24 42.50 15.22 -19.60
C MET A 24 41.60 13.97 -19.63
N GLY A 25 42.18 12.78 -19.78
CA GLY A 25 41.47 11.51 -19.77
C GLY A 25 40.74 11.27 -18.45
N VAL A 26 41.44 11.43 -17.32
CA VAL A 26 40.86 11.31 -15.97
C VAL A 26 39.76 12.36 -15.76
N GLY A 27 39.98 13.60 -16.22
CA GLY A 27 38.98 14.68 -16.14
C GLY A 27 37.70 14.36 -16.91
N MET A 28 37.82 13.90 -18.16
CA MET A 28 36.66 13.52 -18.97
C MET A 28 35.91 12.31 -18.41
N THR A 29 36.61 11.26 -17.94
CA THR A 29 35.95 10.09 -17.33
C THR A 29 35.22 10.45 -16.03
N SER A 30 35.75 11.40 -15.26
CA SER A 30 35.10 11.87 -14.03
C SER A 30 33.80 12.62 -14.32
N ILE A 31 33.78 13.50 -15.33
CA ILE A 31 32.56 14.22 -15.73
C ILE A 31 31.51 13.25 -16.31
N MET A 32 31.95 12.28 -17.13
CA MET A 32 31.07 11.27 -17.72
C MET A 32 30.36 10.39 -16.69
N THR A 33 30.99 10.12 -15.54
CA THR A 33 30.38 9.31 -14.47
C THR A 33 29.50 10.14 -13.52
N LEU A 34 29.87 11.39 -13.24
CA LEU A 34 29.10 12.28 -12.36
C LEU A 34 27.77 12.74 -12.96
N PHE A 35 27.72 12.98 -14.28
CA PHE A 35 26.51 13.50 -14.91
C PHE A 35 25.30 12.55 -14.79
N PRO A 36 25.41 11.24 -15.13
CA PRO A 36 24.31 10.29 -14.94
C PRO A 36 23.86 10.15 -13.49
N ILE A 37 24.81 10.15 -12.53
CA ILE A 37 24.50 10.07 -11.10
C ILE A 37 23.74 11.32 -10.63
N GLY A 38 24.18 12.51 -11.06
CA GLY A 38 23.50 13.77 -10.78
C GLY A 38 22.07 13.78 -11.30
N LEU A 39 21.84 13.27 -12.52
CA LEU A 39 20.51 13.19 -13.12
C LEU A 39 19.58 12.20 -12.39
N LEU A 40 20.11 11.06 -11.93
CA LEU A 40 19.36 10.11 -11.09
C LEU A 40 18.95 10.74 -9.76
N ASN A 41 19.88 11.44 -9.09
CA ASN A 41 19.61 12.13 -7.83
C ASN A 41 18.59 13.26 -7.99
N LEU A 42 18.68 14.04 -9.07
CA LEU A 42 17.69 15.09 -9.37
C LEU A 42 16.30 14.51 -9.63
N ARG A 43 16.19 13.38 -10.35
CA ARG A 43 14.92 12.68 -10.56
C ARG A 43 14.30 12.21 -9.24
N GLN A 44 15.10 11.60 -8.36
CA GLN A 44 14.64 11.17 -7.04
C GLN A 44 14.24 12.36 -6.16
N ALA A 45 15.03 13.43 -6.16
CA ALA A 45 14.71 14.64 -5.41
C ALA A 45 13.39 15.27 -5.88
N ASN A 46 13.17 15.35 -7.20
CA ASN A 46 11.90 15.83 -7.74
C ASN A 46 10.73 14.92 -7.36
N ARG A 47 10.90 13.59 -7.48
CA ARG A 47 9.92 12.59 -7.06
C ARG A 47 9.52 12.77 -5.59
N TYR A 48 10.48 12.97 -4.69
CA TYR A 48 10.22 13.18 -3.26
C TYR A 48 9.62 14.55 -2.92
N SER A 49 9.99 15.61 -3.64
CA SER A 49 9.39 16.94 -3.47
C SER A 49 7.91 16.90 -3.86
N ARG A 50 7.59 16.36 -5.03
CA ARG A 50 6.21 16.19 -5.51
C ARG A 50 5.37 15.35 -4.56
N SER A 51 5.89 14.21 -4.12
CA SER A 51 5.16 13.38 -3.15
C SER A 51 4.86 14.11 -1.85
N ARG A 52 5.78 14.97 -1.39
CA ARG A 52 5.59 15.75 -0.17
C ARG A 52 4.53 16.84 -0.34
N TYR A 53 4.53 17.55 -1.46
CA TYR A 53 3.50 18.56 -1.76
C TYR A 53 2.12 17.91 -1.87
N LEU A 54 2.01 16.78 -2.58
CA LEU A 54 0.75 16.04 -2.69
C LEU A 54 0.26 15.57 -1.33
N ALA A 55 1.13 15.03 -0.47
CA ALA A 55 0.74 14.61 0.87
C ALA A 55 0.26 15.77 1.76
N GLN A 56 0.82 16.98 1.58
CA GLN A 56 0.37 18.18 2.29
C GLN A 56 -1.00 18.64 1.78
N SER A 57 -1.23 18.63 0.46
CA SER A 57 -2.54 18.92 -0.12
C SER A 57 -3.58 17.91 0.34
N ALA A 58 -3.30 16.61 0.19
CA ALA A 58 -4.15 15.51 0.63
C ALA A 58 -4.61 15.69 2.08
N PHE A 59 -3.68 16.03 2.97
CA PHE A 59 -4.00 16.26 4.37
C PHE A 59 -4.91 17.48 4.60
N ALA A 60 -4.70 18.56 3.85
CA ALA A 60 -5.56 19.74 3.90
C ALA A 60 -6.97 19.41 3.38
N ASP A 61 -7.05 18.71 2.24
CA ASP A 61 -8.30 18.32 1.59
C ASP A 61 -9.11 17.35 2.46
N MET A 62 -8.46 16.35 3.06
CA MET A 62 -9.10 15.42 3.99
C MET A 62 -9.78 16.13 5.18
N ARG A 63 -9.17 17.22 5.67
CA ARG A 63 -9.70 18.02 6.78
C ARG A 63 -10.75 19.02 6.33
N ALA A 64 -10.55 19.67 5.19
CA ALA A 64 -11.45 20.69 4.66
C ALA A 64 -12.78 20.08 4.22
N GLU A 65 -12.73 18.96 3.49
CA GLU A 65 -13.89 18.26 2.94
C GLU A 65 -14.47 17.22 3.90
N ASN A 66 -13.83 17.02 5.06
CA ASN A 66 -14.27 16.09 6.08
C ASN A 66 -14.44 14.65 5.53
N LEU A 67 -13.50 14.24 4.67
CA LEU A 67 -13.62 13.02 3.84
C LEU A 67 -13.79 11.73 4.64
N LEU A 68 -13.29 11.69 5.87
CA LEU A 68 -13.36 10.52 6.75
C LEU A 68 -14.57 10.54 7.68
N ALA A 69 -15.40 11.59 7.65
CA ALA A 69 -16.55 11.67 8.55
C ALA A 69 -17.47 10.48 8.35
N LYS A 70 -17.75 9.77 9.44
CA LYS A 70 -18.68 8.63 9.49
C LYS A 70 -20.02 8.93 8.81
N SER A 71 -20.52 10.16 8.96
CA SER A 71 -21.78 10.56 8.33
C SER A 71 -21.76 10.55 6.79
N SER A 72 -20.60 10.69 6.16
CA SER A 72 -20.44 10.63 4.70
C SER A 72 -20.61 9.21 4.14
N PHE A 73 -20.33 8.19 4.96
CA PHE A 73 -20.50 6.77 4.58
C PHE A 73 -21.93 6.28 4.86
N ILE A 74 -22.61 6.86 5.85
CA ILE A 74 -23.87 6.34 6.41
C ILE A 74 -25.13 7.00 5.83
N LYS A 75 -25.07 8.30 5.49
CA LYS A 75 -26.30 9.11 5.39
C LYS A 75 -27.10 8.99 4.09
N ASN A 76 -26.61 8.32 3.04
CA ASN A 76 -27.33 8.34 1.77
C ASN A 76 -27.22 7.01 0.99
N PRO A 77 -28.28 6.18 0.93
CA PRO A 77 -28.30 4.96 0.13
C PRO A 77 -28.14 5.21 -1.38
N ALA A 78 -28.37 6.43 -1.87
CA ALA A 78 -28.11 6.77 -3.28
C ALA A 78 -26.62 7.00 -3.59
N THR A 79 -25.82 7.44 -2.61
CA THR A 79 -24.38 7.71 -2.79
C THR A 79 -23.49 6.65 -2.16
N ALA A 80 -24.01 5.89 -1.21
CA ALA A 80 -23.32 4.82 -0.49
C ALA A 80 -24.20 3.57 -0.33
N PRO A 81 -24.77 3.01 -1.42
CA PRO A 81 -25.69 1.87 -1.35
C PRO A 81 -25.04 0.63 -0.71
N TRP A 82 -23.71 0.55 -0.71
CA TRP A 82 -22.91 -0.56 -0.19
C TRP A 82 -22.83 -0.58 1.34
N TYR A 83 -23.02 0.57 2.00
CA TYR A 83 -23.05 0.69 3.46
C TYR A 83 -24.47 0.75 4.02
N THR A 84 -25.47 0.50 3.16
CA THR A 84 -26.87 0.32 3.52
C THR A 84 -27.28 -1.08 3.12
N THR A 85 -27.59 -1.97 4.07
CA THR A 85 -27.92 -3.34 3.68
C THR A 85 -29.29 -3.39 2.98
N PRO A 86 -29.46 -4.19 1.91
CA PRO A 86 -30.76 -4.29 1.22
C PRO A 86 -31.87 -4.94 2.06
N ILE A 87 -31.52 -5.62 3.15
CA ILE A 87 -32.40 -6.55 3.88
C ILE A 87 -32.94 -5.92 5.19
N ALA A 88 -32.24 -4.94 5.74
CA ALA A 88 -32.72 -4.12 6.85
C ALA A 88 -32.21 -2.71 6.59
N ALA A 89 -33.04 -1.68 6.65
CA ALA A 89 -32.63 -0.27 6.47
C ALA A 89 -31.69 0.22 7.61
N ARG A 90 -30.57 -0.47 7.81
CA ARG A 90 -29.56 -0.28 8.83
C ARG A 90 -28.31 0.12 8.10
N ALA A 91 -27.84 1.33 8.39
CA ALA A 91 -26.53 1.74 7.95
C ALA A 91 -25.48 0.93 8.71
N TYR A 92 -24.47 0.51 7.98
CA TYR A 92 -23.27 -0.13 8.51
C TYR A 92 -22.12 0.88 8.47
N ASP A 93 -21.26 0.86 9.47
CA ASP A 93 -20.11 1.75 9.57
C ASP A 93 -18.81 1.03 9.14
N PRO A 94 -18.21 1.38 7.99
CA PRO A 94 -17.02 0.71 7.50
C PRO A 94 -15.78 0.90 8.38
N TRP A 95 -15.78 1.87 9.30
CA TRP A 95 -14.70 2.07 10.25
C TRP A 95 -14.77 1.12 11.43
N MET A 96 -15.94 0.54 11.67
CA MET A 96 -16.27 -0.13 12.92
C MET A 96 -16.85 -1.53 12.72
N GLN A 97 -17.31 -1.86 11.51
CA GLN A 97 -17.91 -3.14 11.14
C GLN A 97 -17.14 -3.73 9.96
N ASP A 98 -17.20 -5.04 9.76
CA ASP A 98 -16.84 -5.73 8.51
C ASP A 98 -17.87 -6.83 8.20
N THR A 99 -17.93 -7.28 6.96
CA THR A 99 -18.78 -8.41 6.58
C THR A 99 -18.05 -9.73 6.85
N PRO A 100 -18.74 -10.77 7.36
CA PRO A 100 -18.15 -12.07 7.65
C PRO A 100 -17.63 -12.78 6.42
N ASP A 101 -18.29 -12.60 5.29
CA ASP A 101 -17.99 -13.16 3.98
C ASP A 101 -18.41 -12.21 2.85
N TYR A 102 -17.94 -12.48 1.63
CA TYR A 102 -18.43 -11.76 0.45
C TYR A 102 -19.94 -11.94 0.31
N GLY A 103 -20.68 -10.85 0.37
CA GLY A 103 -22.13 -10.89 0.19
C GLY A 103 -22.97 -11.21 1.40
N SER A 104 -22.29 -11.53 2.49
CA SER A 104 -22.96 -11.80 3.75
C SER A 104 -23.56 -10.52 4.35
N ASP A 105 -24.64 -10.70 5.10
CA ASP A 105 -25.19 -9.66 5.93
C ASP A 105 -24.25 -9.45 7.13
N PRO A 106 -23.70 -8.24 7.35
CA PRO A 106 -22.85 -7.97 8.52
C PRO A 106 -23.56 -8.23 9.86
N TRP A 107 -24.88 -8.32 9.84
CA TRP A 107 -25.72 -8.55 11.02
C TRP A 107 -26.28 -9.98 11.13
N ALA A 108 -26.01 -10.87 10.17
CA ALA A 108 -26.40 -12.28 10.24
C ALA A 108 -25.23 -13.14 10.70
N ALA A 109 -25.52 -14.29 11.31
CA ALA A 109 -24.51 -15.27 11.66
C ALA A 109 -24.09 -16.10 10.41
N PRO A 110 -22.80 -16.48 10.27
CA PRO A 110 -21.66 -16.11 11.12
C PRO A 110 -21.38 -14.60 11.03
N PHE A 111 -21.02 -13.93 12.13
CA PHE A 111 -20.85 -12.46 12.17
C PHE A 111 -19.46 -12.02 11.72
N GLY A 112 -19.40 -10.89 11.01
CA GLY A 112 -18.15 -10.21 10.70
C GLY A 112 -17.58 -9.52 11.93
N VAL A 113 -16.29 -9.16 11.89
CA VAL A 113 -15.68 -8.47 13.04
C VAL A 113 -16.39 -7.14 13.27
N TYR A 114 -16.56 -6.80 14.55
CA TYR A 114 -17.16 -5.55 14.97
C TYR A 114 -16.40 -4.89 16.13
N ARG A 115 -16.32 -3.56 16.14
CA ARG A 115 -15.80 -2.70 17.22
C ARG A 115 -16.88 -1.62 17.49
N GLY A 116 -17.20 -1.29 18.74
CA GLY A 116 -18.32 -0.37 19.09
C GLY A 116 -19.56 -1.06 19.66
N ASP A 117 -20.77 -0.46 19.54
CA ASP A 117 -22.09 -1.03 19.89
C ASP A 117 -22.68 -2.03 18.85
N GLY A 118 -22.73 -3.31 19.23
CA GLY A 118 -23.04 -4.43 18.30
C GLY A 118 -24.41 -4.33 17.65
N PRO A 119 -24.71 -5.19 16.65
CA PRO A 119 -26.08 -5.33 16.17
C PRO A 119 -27.02 -5.56 17.35
N PRO A 120 -28.11 -4.80 17.49
CA PRO A 120 -29.22 -5.26 18.31
C PRO A 120 -29.80 -6.48 17.58
N THR A 121 -29.55 -7.67 18.11
CA THR A 121 -30.26 -8.89 17.71
C THR A 121 -31.31 -9.24 18.77
N SER A 122 -32.50 -9.59 18.30
CA SER A 122 -33.63 -10.05 19.11
C SER A 122 -33.43 -11.46 19.70
N THR A 123 -32.33 -12.15 19.38
CA THR A 123 -32.14 -13.58 19.64
C THR A 123 -30.90 -13.91 20.49
N GLY A 124 -30.32 -12.94 21.20
CA GLY A 124 -29.42 -13.24 22.34
C GLY A 124 -27.94 -13.35 22.03
N ASN A 125 -27.42 -12.65 21.01
CA ASN A 125 -25.97 -12.53 20.85
C ASN A 125 -25.42 -11.49 21.86
N THR A 126 -24.73 -11.97 22.90
CA THR A 126 -24.06 -11.21 23.97
C THR A 126 -22.71 -10.62 23.54
N ILE A 127 -22.53 -10.27 22.26
CA ILE A 127 -21.35 -9.50 21.85
C ILE A 127 -21.60 -8.05 22.28
N GLY A 128 -21.30 -7.78 23.55
CA GLY A 128 -21.29 -6.44 24.12
C GLY A 128 -20.30 -5.53 23.41
N PRO A 129 -20.35 -4.22 23.69
CA PRO A 129 -19.56 -3.28 22.94
C PRO A 129 -18.06 -3.56 23.07
N LEU A 130 -17.39 -3.74 21.93
CA LEU A 130 -15.94 -3.87 21.90
C LEU A 130 -15.35 -2.47 21.81
N VAL A 131 -15.04 -1.91 22.98
CA VAL A 131 -14.33 -0.63 23.11
C VAL A 131 -12.88 -0.83 22.64
N GLY A 132 -12.41 0.02 21.73
CA GLY A 132 -11.04 -0.05 21.23
C GLY A 132 -10.83 0.75 19.96
N TYR A 133 -9.73 0.51 19.26
CA TYR A 133 -9.50 1.11 17.95
C TYR A 133 -10.52 0.60 16.93
N GLY A 134 -10.88 1.45 15.96
CA GLY A 134 -11.62 1.02 14.78
C GLY A 134 -10.79 0.09 13.89
N PHE A 135 -11.39 -0.38 12.79
CA PHE A 135 -10.72 -1.23 11.83
C PHE A 135 -9.77 -0.45 10.93
N PRO A 136 -8.63 -1.07 10.55
CA PRO A 136 -7.84 -0.56 9.46
C PRO A 136 -8.61 -0.71 8.15
N VAL A 137 -8.68 0.38 7.39
CA VAL A 137 -9.30 0.42 6.06
C VAL A 137 -8.35 1.11 5.09
N ALA A 138 -8.54 0.84 3.80
CA ALA A 138 -7.92 1.58 2.71
C ALA A 138 -8.97 2.50 2.07
N TYR A 139 -8.92 3.79 2.38
CA TYR A 139 -9.75 4.80 1.73
C TYR A 139 -9.13 5.18 0.38
N ASP A 140 -9.71 4.64 -0.70
CA ASP A 140 -9.18 4.76 -2.07
C ASP A 140 -10.30 5.08 -3.09
N PRO A 141 -10.88 6.30 -3.05
CA PRO A 141 -11.94 6.68 -3.97
C PRO A 141 -11.52 6.76 -5.42
N LEU A 142 -10.26 7.15 -5.69
CA LEU A 142 -9.76 7.29 -7.05
C LEU A 142 -9.77 5.93 -7.77
N TRP A 143 -9.30 4.87 -7.10
CA TRP A 143 -9.33 3.53 -7.71
C TRP A 143 -10.74 3.05 -7.99
N ARG A 144 -11.68 3.28 -7.07
CA ARG A 144 -13.09 2.92 -7.25
C ARG A 144 -13.71 3.69 -8.44
N SER A 145 -13.47 5.00 -8.51
CA SER A 145 -13.97 5.84 -9.60
C SER A 145 -13.36 5.48 -10.95
N ALA A 146 -12.08 5.09 -10.99
CA ALA A 146 -11.38 4.76 -12.22
C ALA A 146 -11.80 3.39 -12.78
N THR A 147 -11.99 2.42 -11.90
CA THR A 147 -12.37 1.05 -12.30
C THR A 147 -13.87 0.89 -12.53
N GLY A 148 -14.69 1.73 -11.89
CA GLY A 148 -16.14 1.52 -11.82
C GLY A 148 -16.52 0.27 -11.02
N LEU A 149 -15.56 -0.36 -10.33
CA LEU A 149 -15.76 -1.58 -9.56
C LEU A 149 -16.02 -1.21 -8.11
N TYR A 150 -17.30 -1.20 -7.75
CA TYR A 150 -17.75 -0.93 -6.38
C TYR A 150 -17.95 -2.24 -5.62
N PRO A 151 -17.85 -2.21 -4.28
CA PRO A 151 -18.10 -3.40 -3.50
C PRO A 151 -19.59 -3.73 -3.57
N ASP A 152 -20.01 -4.57 -4.52
CA ASP A 152 -21.30 -5.24 -4.43
C ASP A 152 -21.13 -6.47 -3.54
N PRO A 153 -21.84 -6.54 -2.40
CA PRO A 153 -21.85 -7.73 -1.57
C PRO A 153 -22.13 -9.00 -2.41
N LYS A 154 -23.11 -9.00 -3.31
CA LYS A 154 -23.65 -10.27 -3.83
C LYS A 154 -22.91 -10.87 -5.03
N THR A 155 -22.36 -10.07 -5.93
CA THR A 155 -21.94 -10.60 -7.25
C THR A 155 -20.54 -10.19 -7.71
N THR A 156 -19.94 -9.15 -7.13
CA THR A 156 -18.61 -8.69 -7.56
C THR A 156 -17.53 -9.00 -6.52
N PRO A 157 -16.31 -9.32 -6.93
CA PRO A 157 -15.16 -9.35 -6.02
C PRO A 157 -15.06 -8.01 -5.28
N GLU A 158 -14.86 -8.02 -3.95
CA GLU A 158 -14.86 -6.82 -3.12
C GLU A 158 -13.63 -5.91 -3.38
N TYR A 159 -12.61 -6.45 -4.07
CA TYR A 159 -11.33 -5.80 -4.38
C TYR A 159 -10.68 -5.14 -3.16
N ARG A 160 -10.57 -5.93 -2.09
CA ARG A 160 -9.92 -5.52 -0.83
C ARG A 160 -8.46 -5.18 -1.07
N PHE A 161 -7.96 -4.21 -0.31
CA PHE A 161 -6.58 -3.77 -0.42
C PHE A 161 -5.65 -4.82 0.19
N GLY A 162 -4.78 -5.40 -0.63
CA GLY A 162 -3.88 -6.46 -0.19
C GLY A 162 -4.56 -7.78 0.18
N SER A 163 -5.60 -8.20 -0.54
CA SER A 163 -6.21 -9.52 -0.32
C SER A 163 -5.29 -10.66 -0.78
N GLY A 164 -4.93 -11.56 0.15
CA GLY A 164 -4.11 -12.74 -0.11
C GLY A 164 -4.90 -14.03 -0.33
N ILE A 165 -6.24 -13.97 -0.39
CA ILE A 165 -7.09 -15.16 -0.52
C ILE A 165 -6.75 -15.92 -1.81
N GLY A 166 -6.25 -17.16 -1.66
CA GLY A 166 -5.80 -18.00 -2.77
C GLY A 166 -4.37 -17.72 -3.27
N PHE A 167 -3.73 -16.65 -2.82
CA PHE A 167 -2.33 -16.31 -3.14
C PHE A 167 -1.37 -16.61 -1.99
N VAL A 168 -1.89 -16.59 -0.77
CA VAL A 168 -1.22 -17.01 0.46
C VAL A 168 -1.86 -18.31 0.94
N ARG A 169 -1.05 -19.19 1.54
CA ARG A 169 -1.50 -20.49 2.03
C ARG A 169 -2.40 -20.37 3.26
N ASN A 170 -3.09 -21.46 3.54
CA ASN A 170 -3.81 -21.65 4.80
C ASN A 170 -2.83 -21.71 5.98
N ASP A 171 -3.37 -21.46 7.18
CA ASP A 171 -2.65 -21.65 8.43
C ASP A 171 -2.18 -23.12 8.57
N PRO A 172 -1.11 -23.38 9.35
CA PRO A 172 -0.63 -24.76 9.56
C PRO A 172 -1.68 -25.72 10.14
N ASP A 173 -2.70 -25.21 10.84
CA ASP A 173 -3.83 -25.98 11.35
C ASP A 173 -4.89 -26.30 10.28
N GLY A 174 -4.69 -25.85 9.04
CA GLY A 174 -5.59 -26.03 7.91
C GLY A 174 -6.67 -24.95 7.77
N SER A 175 -6.80 -24.04 8.73
CA SER A 175 -7.76 -22.93 8.68
C SER A 175 -7.34 -21.87 7.66
N LEU A 176 -8.28 -21.01 7.25
CA LEU A 176 -7.96 -19.89 6.37
C LEU A 176 -7.05 -18.91 7.10
N GLY A 177 -5.96 -18.49 6.45
CA GLY A 177 -5.04 -17.51 7.05
C GLY A 177 -5.66 -16.12 7.20
N SER A 178 -5.04 -15.27 8.02
CA SER A 178 -5.48 -13.87 8.28
C SER A 178 -5.14 -12.94 7.11
N VAL A 179 -5.53 -13.32 5.90
CA VAL A 179 -5.08 -12.73 4.64
C VAL A 179 -6.23 -12.16 3.82
N HIS A 180 -7.31 -11.75 4.49
CA HIS A 180 -8.49 -11.23 3.80
C HIS A 180 -8.24 -9.87 3.13
N GLY A 181 -7.27 -9.09 3.64
CA GLY A 181 -6.95 -7.73 3.17
C GLY A 181 -7.92 -6.69 3.72
N LEU A 182 -7.53 -5.41 3.62
CA LEU A 182 -8.30 -4.32 4.22
C LEU A 182 -9.55 -4.00 3.39
N PRO A 183 -10.67 -3.63 4.04
CA PRO A 183 -11.79 -3.01 3.34
C PRO A 183 -11.31 -1.81 2.53
N ARG A 184 -11.58 -1.82 1.22
CA ARG A 184 -11.29 -0.68 0.35
C ARG A 184 -12.52 0.20 0.24
N VAL A 185 -12.53 1.29 0.98
CA VAL A 185 -13.72 2.11 1.26
C VAL A 185 -13.74 3.40 0.45
N THR A 186 -14.93 3.91 0.17
CA THR A 186 -15.15 5.19 -0.50
C THR A 186 -16.52 5.75 -0.12
N ASN A 187 -16.62 7.05 0.08
CA ASN A 187 -17.88 7.77 0.27
C ASN A 187 -18.37 8.46 -1.03
N PHE A 188 -17.71 8.20 -2.16
CA PHE A 188 -18.09 8.75 -3.45
C PHE A 188 -19.11 7.85 -4.17
N PRO A 189 -20.08 8.44 -4.90
CA PRO A 189 -21.13 7.68 -5.56
C PRO A 189 -20.56 6.77 -6.64
N ALA A 190 -21.20 5.62 -6.81
CA ALA A 190 -20.74 4.61 -7.75
C ALA A 190 -20.91 4.97 -9.23
N TRP A 191 -21.82 5.88 -9.51
CA TRP A 191 -22.30 6.16 -10.86
C TRP A 191 -21.84 7.53 -11.36
N THR A 192 -21.15 8.31 -10.51
CA THR A 192 -20.65 9.63 -10.86
C THR A 192 -19.15 9.56 -11.14
N THR A 193 -18.80 9.15 -12.36
CA THR A 193 -17.41 9.17 -12.87
C THR A 193 -16.84 10.59 -13.01
N ALA A 194 -17.62 11.64 -12.79
CA ALA A 194 -17.27 13.00 -13.22
C ALA A 194 -16.41 13.83 -12.23
N ASN A 195 -16.49 13.62 -10.90
CA ASN A 195 -16.05 14.67 -9.95
C ASN A 195 -15.04 14.25 -8.86
N VAL A 196 -14.67 12.97 -8.77
CA VAL A 196 -13.66 12.48 -7.81
C VAL A 196 -12.19 12.84 -8.15
N PRO A 197 -11.75 12.96 -9.43
CA PRO A 197 -10.33 12.89 -9.75
C PRO A 197 -9.44 13.98 -9.14
N GLY A 198 -9.93 15.23 -9.00
CA GLY A 198 -9.05 16.38 -8.74
C GLY A 198 -8.35 16.38 -7.37
N ILE A 199 -9.01 15.87 -6.32
CA ILE A 199 -8.46 15.94 -4.96
C ILE A 199 -7.48 14.80 -4.66
N PHE A 200 -7.53 13.70 -5.41
CA PHE A 200 -6.71 12.49 -5.20
C PHE A 200 -5.45 12.44 -6.07
N VAL A 201 -5.23 13.48 -6.88
CA VAL A 201 -4.15 13.55 -7.86
C VAL A 201 -3.33 14.81 -7.63
N SER A 202 -2.09 14.76 -8.06
CA SER A 202 -1.19 15.91 -8.06
C SER A 202 -1.74 17.08 -8.91
N PRO A 203 -1.89 18.30 -8.35
CA PRO A 203 -2.38 19.47 -9.10
C PRO A 203 -1.45 19.87 -10.24
N GLU A 204 -0.14 19.61 -10.11
CA GLU A 204 0.87 19.88 -11.12
C GLU A 204 0.88 18.88 -12.29
N ASP A 205 -0.14 18.03 -12.41
CA ASP A 205 -0.31 17.05 -13.49
C ASP A 205 -1.16 17.56 -14.67
N ILE A 206 -1.60 18.82 -14.64
CA ILE A 206 -2.20 19.48 -15.82
C ILE A 206 -1.06 19.96 -16.73
N VAL A 207 -0.65 19.12 -17.67
CA VAL A 207 0.29 19.53 -18.72
C VAL A 207 -0.50 20.06 -19.92
N LEU A 208 -0.50 21.39 -20.11
CA LEU A 208 -1.13 22.01 -21.28
C LEU A 208 -0.19 21.92 -22.48
N GLN A 209 -0.64 21.30 -23.58
CA GLN A 209 0.10 21.24 -24.84
C GLN A 209 0.02 22.59 -25.56
N SER A 210 1.17 23.11 -25.99
CA SER A 210 1.20 24.26 -26.89
C SER A 210 0.82 23.79 -28.31
N ALA A 211 -0.21 24.42 -28.89
CA ALA A 211 -0.71 24.10 -30.24
C ALA A 211 0.33 24.35 -31.35
N SER A 212 1.46 25.01 -31.08
CA SER A 212 2.40 25.52 -32.09
C SER A 212 3.74 24.79 -32.18
N ALA A 213 3.99 23.73 -31.41
CA ALA A 213 5.26 23.00 -31.44
C ALA A 213 5.24 21.82 -32.44
N PRO A 214 5.99 21.85 -33.56
CA PRO A 214 5.89 20.85 -34.63
C PRO A 214 6.38 19.44 -34.26
N SER A 215 7.24 19.32 -33.25
CA SER A 215 7.73 18.05 -32.70
C SER A 215 6.96 17.56 -31.47
N LYS A 216 5.89 18.28 -31.10
CA LYS A 216 4.97 18.01 -30.00
C LYS A 216 3.56 18.44 -30.42
N SER A 217 3.15 18.08 -31.64
CA SER A 217 1.80 18.35 -32.13
C SER A 217 0.79 17.42 -31.46
N ALA A 218 -0.47 17.84 -31.37
CA ALA A 218 -1.55 16.99 -30.89
C ALA A 218 -1.56 15.68 -31.70
N GLY A 219 -1.39 14.53 -31.04
CA GLY A 219 -1.29 13.21 -31.68
C GLY A 219 0.08 12.53 -31.69
N SER A 220 1.14 13.13 -31.15
CA SER A 220 2.38 12.42 -30.85
C SER A 220 2.34 11.86 -29.42
N GLY A 221 2.22 10.54 -29.26
CA GLY A 221 2.17 9.87 -27.94
C GLY A 221 3.36 10.27 -27.06
N SER A 222 3.12 11.14 -26.09
CA SER A 222 4.11 11.58 -25.12
C SER A 222 3.73 11.01 -23.75
N SER A 223 4.63 10.30 -23.09
CA SER A 223 4.43 9.82 -21.71
C SER A 223 4.53 10.94 -20.66
N ILE A 224 4.38 12.20 -21.08
CA ILE A 224 4.58 13.42 -20.28
C ILE A 224 3.48 14.46 -20.59
N VAL A 225 2.73 14.31 -21.69
CA VAL A 225 1.73 15.30 -22.14
C VAL A 225 0.40 14.58 -22.39
N PRO A 226 -0.72 15.06 -21.81
CA PRO A 226 -2.07 14.58 -22.07
C PRO A 226 -2.34 14.41 -23.56
N ASP A 227 -2.83 13.25 -23.95
CA ASP A 227 -3.27 13.01 -25.32
C ASP A 227 -4.59 13.77 -25.58
N MET A 228 -4.49 14.85 -26.37
CA MET A 228 -5.66 15.63 -26.80
C MET A 228 -6.55 14.92 -27.83
N GLN A 229 -6.22 13.70 -28.27
CA GLN A 229 -7.04 12.93 -29.22
C GLN A 229 -8.16 12.12 -28.57
N LEU A 230 -8.25 12.06 -27.24
CA LEU A 230 -9.33 11.37 -26.51
C LEU A 230 -10.64 12.15 -26.51
N GLY A 231 -11.13 12.55 -27.69
CA GLY A 231 -12.43 13.16 -27.88
C GLY A 231 -12.63 14.52 -27.19
N THR A 232 -13.70 15.20 -27.58
CA THR A 232 -14.19 16.40 -26.90
C THR A 232 -15.15 15.99 -25.80
N ASN A 233 -15.07 16.63 -24.63
CA ASN A 233 -16.10 16.53 -23.60
C ASN A 233 -17.47 16.87 -24.25
N ALA A 234 -18.41 15.93 -24.17
CA ALA A 234 -19.68 16.01 -24.88
C ALA A 234 -20.55 17.21 -24.45
N VAL A 235 -20.30 17.79 -23.27
CA VAL A 235 -21.06 18.92 -22.72
C VAL A 235 -20.42 20.26 -23.08
N THR A 236 -19.08 20.34 -23.07
CA THR A 236 -18.37 21.62 -23.27
C THR A 236 -17.74 21.78 -24.66
N GLY A 237 -17.64 20.71 -25.45
CA GLY A 237 -16.96 20.71 -26.75
C GLY A 237 -15.44 20.91 -26.67
N MET A 238 -14.87 20.97 -25.47
CA MET A 238 -13.43 21.12 -25.25
C MET A 238 -12.71 19.77 -25.36
N ALA A 239 -11.49 19.74 -25.88
CA ALA A 239 -10.66 18.54 -25.91
C ALA A 239 -10.50 17.98 -24.48
N SER A 240 -10.74 16.68 -24.32
CA SER A 240 -10.56 15.98 -23.05
C SER A 240 -9.09 16.03 -22.66
N VAL A 241 -8.77 16.73 -21.57
CA VAL A 241 -7.43 16.68 -20.96
C VAL A 241 -7.32 15.32 -20.27
N GLN A 242 -6.49 14.42 -20.80
CA GLN A 242 -6.17 13.19 -20.10
C GLN A 242 -5.33 13.51 -18.87
N ASN A 243 -5.89 13.34 -17.68
CA ASN A 243 -5.08 13.37 -16.46
C ASN A 243 -4.12 12.18 -16.50
N ASP A 244 -2.81 12.43 -16.46
CA ASP A 244 -1.76 11.38 -16.47
C ASP A 244 -1.77 10.58 -15.15
N TRP A 245 -2.50 11.05 -14.12
CA TRP A 245 -2.59 10.48 -12.77
C TRP A 245 -1.23 10.01 -12.27
N LYS A 246 -0.20 10.80 -12.58
CA LYS A 246 1.18 10.39 -12.40
C LYS A 246 1.48 10.20 -10.93
N PHE A 247 1.03 11.13 -10.10
CA PHE A 247 1.07 10.99 -8.65
C PHE A 247 -0.35 10.99 -8.10
N THR A 248 -0.66 9.94 -7.35
CA THR A 248 -1.96 9.75 -6.71
C THR A 248 -1.77 9.42 -5.25
N TRP A 249 -2.81 9.59 -4.45
CA TRP A 249 -2.75 9.23 -3.04
C TRP A 249 -3.99 8.48 -2.58
N MET A 250 -3.79 7.67 -1.55
CA MET A 250 -4.87 7.05 -0.79
C MET A 250 -4.54 7.15 0.71
N PHE A 251 -5.53 6.91 1.56
CA PHE A 251 -5.32 6.85 3.00
C PHE A 251 -5.49 5.41 3.49
N THR A 252 -4.55 4.92 4.29
CA THR A 252 -4.72 3.67 5.04
C THR A 252 -4.68 3.99 6.51
N GLY A 253 -5.72 3.63 7.27
CA GLY A 253 -5.78 3.99 8.68
C GLY A 253 -7.01 3.45 9.36
N ARG A 254 -7.19 3.85 10.61
CA ARG A 254 -8.30 3.42 11.45
C ARG A 254 -8.78 4.57 12.34
N GLN A 255 -10.00 4.44 12.84
CA GLN A 255 -10.51 5.32 13.88
C GLN A 255 -9.72 5.09 15.18
N SER A 256 -9.29 6.16 15.85
CA SER A 256 -8.45 6.09 17.05
C SER A 256 -9.18 5.45 18.23
N MET A 257 -10.48 5.68 18.36
CA MET A 257 -11.34 5.00 19.34
C MET A 257 -12.72 4.78 18.75
N SER A 258 -13.32 3.64 19.05
CA SER A 258 -14.62 3.19 18.56
C SER A 258 -15.76 4.15 18.92
N THR A 259 -15.61 4.88 20.01
CA THR A 259 -16.57 5.85 20.54
C THR A 259 -16.34 7.27 20.00
N GLU A 260 -15.13 7.59 19.55
CA GLU A 260 -14.74 8.91 19.05
C GLU A 260 -14.69 8.87 17.51
N GLY A 261 -15.81 9.23 16.87
CA GLY A 261 -16.00 9.19 15.41
C GLY A 261 -15.28 10.27 14.61
N ASP A 262 -14.45 11.07 15.27
CA ASP A 262 -13.82 12.27 14.74
C ASP A 262 -12.30 12.11 14.58
N ARG A 263 -11.66 11.16 15.26
CA ARG A 263 -10.19 10.99 15.20
C ARG A 263 -9.77 9.74 14.45
N PHE A 264 -8.88 9.92 13.47
CA PHE A 264 -8.33 8.86 12.64
C PHE A 264 -6.81 8.87 12.68
N ASP A 265 -6.22 7.72 12.97
CA ASP A 265 -4.76 7.51 12.90
C ASP A 265 -4.44 6.63 11.70
N GLY A 266 -3.50 7.06 10.87
CA GLY A 266 -3.10 6.31 9.70
C GLY A 266 -2.00 6.97 8.90
N ASP A 267 -1.96 6.61 7.62
CA ASP A 267 -0.90 6.91 6.69
C ASP A 267 -1.49 7.42 5.37
N ILE A 268 -0.97 8.56 4.90
CA ILE A 268 -1.20 9.02 3.52
C ILE A 268 -0.15 8.35 2.65
N VAL A 269 -0.60 7.51 1.72
CA VAL A 269 0.26 6.72 0.84
C VAL A 269 0.27 7.37 -0.53
N ILE A 270 1.45 7.77 -0.99
CA ILE A 270 1.64 8.40 -2.30
C ILE A 270 2.16 7.35 -3.28
N PHE A 271 1.49 7.27 -4.43
CA PHE A 271 1.89 6.42 -5.54
C PHE A 271 2.43 7.24 -6.70
N GLU A 272 3.28 6.60 -7.51
CA GLU A 272 3.66 7.08 -8.83
C GLU A 272 3.27 6.05 -9.90
N ASN A 273 2.53 6.46 -10.93
CA ASN A 273 2.09 5.63 -12.05
C ASN A 273 1.36 4.34 -11.62
N ARG A 274 0.54 4.42 -10.57
CA ARG A 274 -0.22 3.26 -10.09
C ARG A 274 -1.23 2.81 -11.14
N PRO A 275 -1.33 1.51 -11.45
CA PRO A 275 -2.36 0.99 -12.34
C PRO A 275 -3.74 0.97 -11.68
N PHE A 276 -4.77 1.31 -12.46
CA PHE A 276 -6.17 1.30 -12.03
C PHE A 276 -6.94 0.20 -12.76
N ALA A 277 -6.67 -1.05 -12.39
CA ALA A 277 -7.32 -2.20 -13.00
C ALA A 277 -7.47 -3.35 -12.00
N ALA A 278 -8.29 -4.32 -12.37
CA ALA A 278 -8.37 -5.63 -11.76
C ALA A 278 -7.83 -6.66 -12.77
N ASN A 279 -6.81 -7.42 -12.38
CA ASN A 279 -6.19 -8.42 -13.23
C ASN A 279 -6.68 -9.81 -12.83
N PRO A 280 -7.13 -10.65 -13.78
CA PRO A 280 -7.32 -12.07 -13.53
C PRO A 280 -5.95 -12.72 -13.34
N ILE A 281 -5.74 -13.41 -12.22
CA ILE A 281 -4.53 -14.14 -11.88
C ILE A 281 -4.93 -15.57 -11.48
N VAL A 282 -4.22 -16.56 -12.00
CA VAL A 282 -4.41 -17.96 -11.61
C VAL A 282 -3.82 -18.14 -10.21
N ALA A 283 -4.68 -18.47 -9.23
CA ALA A 283 -4.25 -18.69 -7.86
C ALA A 283 -3.39 -19.97 -7.76
N PRO A 284 -2.21 -19.91 -7.10
CA PRO A 284 -1.24 -21.02 -7.09
C PRO A 284 -1.72 -22.31 -6.40
N PHE A 285 -2.71 -22.22 -5.50
CA PHE A 285 -3.15 -23.33 -4.64
C PHE A 285 -4.35 -24.11 -5.17
N ASP A 286 -5.27 -23.44 -5.86
CA ASP A 286 -6.51 -24.06 -6.37
C ASP A 286 -6.64 -23.98 -7.91
N ALA A 287 -5.68 -23.35 -8.59
CA ALA A 287 -5.68 -23.09 -10.03
C ALA A 287 -6.92 -22.33 -10.54
N THR A 288 -7.70 -21.74 -9.65
CA THR A 288 -8.86 -20.91 -10.03
C THR A 288 -8.38 -19.54 -10.46
N VAL A 289 -9.07 -18.94 -11.42
CA VAL A 289 -8.81 -17.56 -11.82
C VAL A 289 -9.45 -16.65 -10.77
N LYS A 290 -8.61 -15.96 -9.99
CA LYS A 290 -9.02 -14.95 -9.02
C LYS A 290 -8.67 -13.57 -9.55
N THR A 291 -9.45 -12.57 -9.19
CA THR A 291 -9.16 -11.19 -9.58
C THR A 291 -8.37 -10.51 -8.47
N ALA A 292 -7.17 -10.03 -8.79
CA ALA A 292 -6.36 -9.21 -7.89
C ALA A 292 -6.30 -7.78 -8.41
N VAL A 293 -6.06 -6.82 -7.53
CA VAL A 293 -5.86 -5.43 -7.93
C VAL A 293 -4.53 -5.32 -8.67
N ALA A 294 -4.53 -4.66 -9.83
CA ALA A 294 -3.33 -4.48 -10.61
C ALA A 294 -2.27 -3.73 -9.80
N GLY A 295 -1.02 -4.19 -9.89
CA GLY A 295 0.11 -3.60 -9.17
C GLY A 295 0.20 -3.92 -7.68
N GLU A 296 -0.72 -4.74 -7.16
CA GLU A 296 -0.69 -5.23 -5.79
C GLU A 296 -0.32 -6.72 -5.78
N THR A 297 0.79 -7.07 -5.14
CA THR A 297 1.20 -8.48 -4.96
C THR A 297 1.23 -8.81 -3.48
N VAL A 298 0.44 -9.80 -3.06
CA VAL A 298 0.35 -10.22 -1.66
C VAL A 298 1.16 -11.48 -1.45
N VAL A 299 1.97 -11.49 -0.40
CA VAL A 299 2.84 -12.60 -0.03
C VAL A 299 2.67 -12.94 1.45
N GLU A 300 3.02 -14.16 1.84
CA GLU A 300 3.14 -14.54 3.25
C GLU A 300 4.29 -13.74 3.88
N ALA A 301 4.08 -13.26 5.10
CA ALA A 301 5.07 -12.48 5.82
C ALA A 301 5.24 -12.99 7.25
N ILE A 302 6.49 -13.21 7.65
CA ILE A 302 6.85 -13.53 9.03
C ILE A 302 7.57 -12.32 9.61
N TYR A 303 6.82 -11.50 10.35
CA TYR A 303 7.31 -10.32 11.06
C TYR A 303 8.09 -10.73 12.30
N GLY A 304 9.36 -10.32 12.37
CA GLY A 304 10.26 -10.71 13.44
C GLY A 304 11.00 -12.00 13.18
N TYR A 305 11.25 -12.35 11.92
CA TYR A 305 11.89 -13.62 11.56
C TYR A 305 13.30 -13.75 12.16
N THR A 306 13.52 -14.83 12.91
CA THR A 306 14.79 -15.18 13.57
C THR A 306 14.89 -16.68 13.78
N GLY A 307 16.10 -17.20 13.90
CA GLY A 307 16.33 -18.59 14.33
C GLY A 307 16.17 -18.82 15.83
N HIS A 308 15.86 -17.78 16.62
CA HIS A 308 15.73 -17.86 18.08
C HIS A 308 14.36 -17.34 18.53
N VAL A 309 13.42 -18.24 18.79
CA VAL A 309 12.08 -17.90 19.27
C VAL A 309 12.10 -17.76 20.80
N THR A 310 11.68 -16.61 21.31
CA THR A 310 11.45 -16.41 22.75
C THR A 310 10.04 -16.86 23.08
N SER A 311 9.96 -17.89 23.92
CA SER A 311 8.72 -18.50 24.37
C SER A 311 7.90 -17.55 25.24
N VAL A 312 6.59 -17.52 25.02
CA VAL A 312 5.59 -16.78 25.80
C VAL A 312 4.90 -17.70 26.80
N ASP A 313 4.47 -18.89 26.36
CA ASP A 313 3.67 -19.83 27.16
C ASP A 313 4.21 -21.28 27.11
N GLY A 314 5.41 -21.48 26.56
CA GLY A 314 6.02 -22.80 26.34
C GLY A 314 5.74 -23.40 24.97
N LYS A 315 4.70 -22.96 24.25
CA LYS A 315 4.30 -23.48 22.93
C LYS A 315 4.42 -22.42 21.84
N VAL A 316 3.99 -21.20 22.12
CA VAL A 316 4.06 -20.06 21.21
C VAL A 316 5.10 -19.05 21.69
N GLY A 317 5.66 -18.31 20.75
CA GLY A 317 6.67 -17.31 21.01
C GLY A 317 6.79 -16.30 19.89
N TYR A 318 7.82 -15.46 19.97
CA TYR A 318 8.13 -14.47 18.95
C TYR A 318 9.64 -14.26 18.81
N GLY A 319 10.07 -13.64 17.72
CA GLY A 319 11.47 -13.32 17.51
C GLY A 319 11.95 -12.10 18.29
N SER A 320 12.55 -12.31 19.47
CA SER A 320 12.98 -11.23 20.36
C SER A 320 14.12 -10.36 19.83
N THR A 321 15.01 -10.93 19.00
CA THR A 321 16.19 -10.25 18.46
C THR A 321 15.95 -9.60 17.09
N ALA A 322 14.84 -9.92 16.43
CA ALA A 322 14.58 -9.57 15.03
C ALA A 322 13.59 -8.43 14.84
N LYS A 323 13.72 -7.35 15.62
CA LYS A 323 12.78 -6.19 15.59
C LYS A 323 12.68 -5.45 14.26
N ARG A 324 13.45 -5.80 13.24
CA ARG A 324 13.49 -5.16 11.91
C ARG A 324 13.57 -6.16 10.76
N VAL A 325 13.34 -7.44 11.02
CA VAL A 325 13.54 -8.50 10.02
C VAL A 325 12.18 -9.09 9.67
N VAL A 326 11.88 -9.16 8.37
CA VAL A 326 10.68 -9.81 7.87
C VAL A 326 11.10 -10.85 6.83
N LEU A 327 10.59 -12.06 6.94
CA LEU A 327 10.71 -13.07 5.90
C LEU A 327 9.46 -13.04 5.03
N LEU A 328 9.63 -12.82 3.73
CA LEU A 328 8.56 -12.84 2.75
C LEU A 328 8.60 -14.18 2.00
N ARG A 329 7.45 -14.81 1.82
CA ARG A 329 7.30 -16.11 1.14
C ARG A 329 6.15 -16.09 0.14
N TRP A 330 6.35 -16.71 -1.02
CA TRP A 330 5.32 -16.85 -2.06
C TRP A 330 5.49 -18.18 -2.79
N SER A 331 4.43 -18.66 -3.45
CA SER A 331 4.52 -19.88 -4.26
C SER A 331 5.46 -19.68 -5.44
N ASP A 332 6.26 -20.70 -5.77
CA ASP A 332 7.14 -20.73 -6.93
C ASP A 332 6.41 -20.67 -8.29
N LYS A 333 5.09 -20.89 -8.30
CA LYS A 333 4.21 -20.74 -9.46
C LYS A 333 3.89 -19.27 -9.78
N VAL A 334 4.17 -18.35 -8.85
CA VAL A 334 3.93 -16.91 -9.02
C VAL A 334 5.26 -16.22 -9.34
N PRO A 335 5.29 -15.25 -10.28
CA PRO A 335 6.51 -14.48 -10.55
C PRO A 335 7.06 -13.80 -9.29
N ASP A 336 8.38 -13.64 -9.23
CA ASP A 336 9.04 -12.96 -8.13
C ASP A 336 8.52 -11.52 -7.99
N PRO A 337 8.11 -11.10 -6.77
CA PRO A 337 7.62 -9.76 -6.58
C PRO A 337 8.75 -8.74 -6.72
N GLU A 338 8.40 -7.58 -7.27
CA GLU A 338 9.35 -6.49 -7.44
C GLU A 338 9.60 -5.77 -6.10
N ILE A 339 10.73 -6.09 -5.48
CA ILE A 339 11.16 -5.51 -4.21
C ILE A 339 12.51 -4.83 -4.42
N ARG A 340 12.63 -3.54 -4.11
CA ARG A 340 13.91 -2.81 -4.17
C ARG A 340 14.24 -2.16 -2.82
N VAL A 341 15.52 -1.88 -2.60
CA VAL A 341 15.94 -1.13 -1.42
C VAL A 341 15.45 0.31 -1.55
N GLY A 342 14.83 0.82 -0.48
CA GLY A 342 14.20 2.14 -0.45
C GLY A 342 12.70 2.14 -0.74
N ASP A 343 12.15 1.05 -1.30
CA ASP A 343 10.72 0.87 -1.54
C ASP A 343 9.95 0.59 -0.24
N TRP A 344 8.63 0.54 -0.35
CA TRP A 344 7.70 0.31 0.74
C TRP A 344 6.91 -0.99 0.55
N PHE A 345 6.59 -1.65 1.65
CA PHE A 345 5.58 -2.70 1.71
C PHE A 345 4.66 -2.46 2.90
N ALA A 346 3.45 -3.00 2.85
CA ALA A 346 2.47 -2.89 3.93
C ALA A 346 2.24 -4.25 4.59
N ASP A 347 2.18 -4.28 5.91
CA ASP A 347 1.52 -5.35 6.64
C ASP A 347 0.02 -5.18 6.49
N VAL A 348 -0.65 -6.14 5.86
CA VAL A 348 -2.09 -6.13 5.56
C VAL A 348 -2.78 -7.33 6.20
N THR A 349 -2.24 -7.81 7.31
CA THR A 349 -2.82 -8.92 8.07
C THR A 349 -4.21 -8.52 8.57
N TYR A 350 -5.22 -9.22 8.05
CA TYR A 350 -6.63 -8.91 8.30
C TYR A 350 -7.46 -10.20 8.40
N GLU A 351 -8.13 -10.37 9.55
CA GLU A 351 -9.11 -11.39 9.87
C GLU A 351 -10.51 -10.76 9.90
N ARG A 352 -11.45 -11.39 9.19
CA ARG A 352 -12.80 -10.87 8.97
C ARG A 352 -13.86 -11.56 9.84
N ALA A 353 -13.61 -12.79 10.29
CA ALA A 353 -14.52 -13.54 11.12
C ALA A 353 -14.30 -13.20 12.61
N ALA A 354 -15.33 -12.66 13.27
CA ALA A 354 -15.22 -12.20 14.67
C ALA A 354 -14.80 -13.31 15.63
N THR A 355 -15.30 -14.53 15.40
CA THR A 355 -14.99 -15.69 16.24
C THR A 355 -13.52 -16.10 16.10
N VAL A 356 -12.99 -16.09 14.87
CA VAL A 356 -11.59 -16.47 14.58
C VAL A 356 -10.65 -15.41 15.13
N GLU A 357 -10.94 -14.13 14.89
CA GLU A 357 -10.17 -13.02 15.42
C GLU A 357 -10.01 -13.11 16.94
N ARG A 358 -11.11 -13.36 17.66
CA ARG A 358 -11.10 -13.53 19.13
C ARG A 358 -10.28 -14.74 19.58
N GLN A 359 -10.34 -15.85 18.85
CA GLN A 359 -9.56 -17.05 19.17
C GLN A 359 -8.06 -16.82 18.98
N ARG A 360 -7.68 -16.02 17.98
CA ARG A 360 -6.28 -15.73 17.67
C ARG A 360 -5.68 -14.65 18.57
N MET A 361 -6.50 -13.84 19.24
CA MET A 361 -6.05 -12.87 20.24
C MET A 361 -5.49 -13.58 21.48
N ILE A 362 -4.16 -13.71 21.55
CA ILE A 362 -3.46 -14.14 22.77
C ILE A 362 -3.24 -12.90 23.66
N ALA A 363 -3.41 -13.06 24.98
CA ALA A 363 -3.10 -12.03 25.96
C ALA A 363 -1.63 -11.57 25.85
N ASP A 364 -1.37 -10.27 26.02
CA ASP A 364 -0.01 -9.69 25.94
C ASP A 364 0.98 -10.43 26.86
N PRO A 365 2.08 -10.99 26.31
CA PRO A 365 3.10 -11.69 27.09
C PRO A 365 3.82 -10.82 28.13
N ILE A 366 3.92 -9.51 27.90
CA ILE A 366 4.87 -8.65 28.62
C ILE A 366 4.25 -7.99 29.85
N ALA A 367 2.91 -7.93 29.97
CA ALA A 367 2.29 -7.21 31.09
C ALA A 367 0.93 -7.71 31.60
N GLY A 368 0.36 -8.81 31.06
CA GLY A 368 -1.00 -9.23 31.47
C GLY A 368 -2.07 -8.15 31.21
N LYS A 369 -1.77 -7.17 30.35
CA LYS A 369 -2.70 -6.15 29.89
C LYS A 369 -3.31 -6.61 28.58
N LEU A 370 -4.62 -6.43 28.40
CA LEU A 370 -5.34 -6.72 27.16
C LEU A 370 -4.99 -5.77 26.00
N GLU A 371 -3.88 -5.03 26.07
CA GLU A 371 -3.48 -4.06 25.07
C GLU A 371 -2.59 -4.70 23.99
N LEU A 372 -3.26 -5.40 23.06
CA LEU A 372 -3.10 -5.18 21.61
C LEU A 372 -1.70 -5.39 20.96
N LEU A 373 -0.88 -6.36 21.38
CA LEU A 373 0.35 -6.64 20.61
C LEU A 373 0.12 -7.37 19.27
N TYR A 374 -0.99 -8.09 19.11
CA TYR A 374 -1.24 -8.95 17.93
C TYR A 374 -2.64 -8.85 17.33
N PRO A 375 -3.19 -7.64 17.05
CA PRO A 375 -4.45 -7.58 16.32
C PRO A 375 -4.22 -8.12 14.90
N TYR A 376 -4.93 -9.18 14.51
CA TYR A 376 -5.01 -9.69 13.13
C TYR A 376 -5.81 -8.74 12.24
N GLN A 377 -5.77 -7.44 12.53
CA GLN A 377 -6.47 -6.38 11.85
C GLN A 377 -5.57 -5.16 11.95
N ARG A 378 -4.52 -5.16 11.13
CA ARG A 378 -3.52 -4.10 11.15
C ARG A 378 -3.09 -3.70 9.74
N CYS A 379 -2.72 -2.44 9.63
CA CYS A 379 -2.11 -1.87 8.44
C CYS A 379 -0.88 -1.07 8.86
N HIS A 380 0.32 -1.55 8.55
CA HIS A 380 1.57 -0.85 8.88
C HIS A 380 2.49 -0.80 7.67
N TRP A 381 2.97 0.40 7.34
CA TRP A 381 3.91 0.58 6.24
C TRP A 381 5.35 0.55 6.71
N TYR A 382 6.18 -0.21 5.99
CA TYR A 382 7.59 -0.35 6.28
C TYR A 382 8.45 -0.03 5.06
N ARG A 383 9.49 0.77 5.28
CA ARG A 383 10.48 1.07 4.26
C ARG A 383 11.63 0.08 4.31
N ILE A 384 12.02 -0.44 3.15
CA ILE A 384 13.03 -1.49 3.01
C ILE A 384 14.43 -0.86 3.06
N ALA A 385 15.22 -1.25 4.07
CA ALA A 385 16.62 -0.87 4.23
C ALA A 385 17.58 -1.80 3.47
N LYS A 386 17.28 -3.10 3.47
CA LYS A 386 18.09 -4.14 2.84
C LYS A 386 17.19 -5.32 2.44
N ARG A 387 17.61 -6.10 1.46
CA ARG A 387 17.00 -7.39 1.11
C ARG A 387 18.03 -8.42 0.69
N THR A 388 17.65 -9.69 0.76
CA THR A 388 18.36 -10.81 0.11
C THR A 388 17.92 -10.93 -1.36
N GLN A 389 18.50 -11.90 -2.09
CA GLN A 389 17.94 -12.32 -3.37
C GLN A 389 16.85 -13.38 -3.13
N PRO A 390 15.80 -13.44 -3.96
CA PRO A 390 14.84 -14.53 -3.91
C PRO A 390 15.52 -15.90 -4.06
N ASN A 391 15.26 -16.81 -3.13
CA ASN A 391 15.77 -18.17 -3.14
C ASN A 391 14.61 -19.17 -2.96
N ALA A 392 14.82 -20.44 -3.28
CA ALA A 392 13.88 -21.49 -2.88
C ALA A 392 13.76 -21.51 -1.35
N SER A 393 12.55 -21.68 -0.82
CA SER A 393 12.34 -21.73 0.62
C SER A 393 12.99 -22.98 1.21
N THR A 394 13.74 -22.76 2.29
CA THR A 394 14.41 -23.85 3.02
C THR A 394 13.46 -24.67 3.88
N THR A 395 12.30 -24.11 4.24
CA THR A 395 11.34 -24.74 5.16
C THR A 395 10.03 -25.16 4.48
N LEU A 396 9.66 -24.56 3.35
CA LEU A 396 8.40 -24.84 2.66
C LEU A 396 8.65 -25.25 1.19
N PRO A 397 8.56 -26.55 0.84
CA PRO A 397 8.68 -27.00 -0.54
C PRO A 397 7.66 -26.33 -1.47
N GLY A 398 8.08 -25.91 -2.67
CA GLY A 398 7.22 -25.20 -3.63
C GLY A 398 7.03 -23.71 -3.35
N TYR A 399 7.82 -23.16 -2.42
CA TYR A 399 7.86 -21.72 -2.12
C TYR A 399 9.21 -21.11 -2.45
N ARG A 400 9.18 -19.82 -2.71
CA ARG A 400 10.34 -18.94 -2.76
C ARG A 400 10.30 -18.01 -1.55
N GLU A 401 11.46 -17.65 -1.03
CA GLU A 401 11.58 -16.79 0.12
C GLU A 401 12.65 -15.71 -0.06
N LEU A 402 12.46 -14.61 0.65
CA LEU A 402 13.37 -13.47 0.69
C LEU A 402 13.24 -12.76 2.04
N THR A 403 14.38 -12.55 2.69
CA THR A 403 14.46 -11.74 3.90
C THR A 403 14.62 -10.26 3.54
N VAL A 404 13.79 -9.40 4.15
CA VAL A 404 13.92 -7.94 4.12
C VAL A 404 14.22 -7.39 5.51
N TRP A 405 14.98 -6.29 5.54
CA TRP A 405 15.21 -5.51 6.74
C TRP A 405 14.54 -4.15 6.60
N THR A 406 13.81 -3.73 7.63
CA THR A 406 13.10 -2.45 7.68
C THR A 406 13.97 -1.36 8.32
N ILE A 407 13.76 -0.11 7.90
CA ILE A 407 14.45 1.04 8.53
C ILE A 407 13.95 1.24 9.97
N ASN A 408 12.62 1.23 10.13
CA ASN A 408 11.96 1.39 11.42
C ASN A 408 11.74 0.02 12.08
N PRO A 409 11.71 -0.04 13.42
CA PRO A 409 11.25 -1.23 14.14
C PRO A 409 9.85 -1.66 13.68
N LEU A 410 9.61 -2.98 13.71
CA LEU A 410 8.30 -3.56 13.45
C LEU A 410 7.32 -3.16 14.55
N TYR A 411 6.10 -2.79 14.16
CA TYR A 411 5.02 -2.44 15.10
C TYR A 411 4.34 -3.69 15.67
N ALA A 412 4.44 -4.82 14.96
CA ALA A 412 3.85 -6.08 15.37
C ALA A 412 4.72 -7.26 14.93
N PHE A 413 4.58 -8.38 15.64
CA PHE A 413 5.33 -9.61 15.39
C PHE A 413 4.37 -10.74 14.98
N THR A 414 4.93 -11.74 14.30
CA THR A 414 4.22 -12.99 14.02
C THR A 414 4.40 -13.94 15.18
N LEU A 415 3.32 -14.56 15.63
CA LEU A 415 3.40 -15.64 16.62
C LEU A 415 3.98 -16.88 15.96
N LEU A 416 5.02 -17.42 16.56
CA LEU A 416 5.77 -18.57 16.08
C LEU A 416 5.59 -19.73 17.05
N ASP A 417 5.52 -20.94 16.51
CA ASP A 417 5.65 -22.16 17.29
C ASP A 417 7.10 -22.27 17.80
N VAL A 418 7.28 -22.53 19.09
CA VAL A 418 8.60 -22.54 19.74
C VAL A 418 9.45 -23.73 19.30
N ALA A 419 8.81 -24.85 18.93
CA ALA A 419 9.52 -26.07 18.55
C ALA A 419 9.99 -26.05 17.09
N THR A 420 9.18 -25.49 16.19
CA THR A 420 9.42 -25.49 14.74
C THR A 420 9.92 -24.14 14.21
N GLY A 421 9.58 -23.04 14.89
CA GLY A 421 9.82 -21.68 14.40
C GLY A 421 8.86 -21.25 13.29
N ASP A 422 7.87 -22.08 12.95
CA ASP A 422 6.86 -21.77 11.94
C ASP A 422 5.77 -20.83 12.49
N PRO A 423 5.14 -20.01 11.64
CA PRO A 423 4.07 -19.13 12.08
C PRO A 423 2.84 -19.93 12.51
N ILE A 424 2.31 -19.67 13.71
CA ILE A 424 1.05 -20.28 14.19
C ILE A 424 -0.11 -19.85 13.29
N HIS A 425 -0.12 -18.57 12.91
CA HIS A 425 -1.06 -17.98 11.99
C HIS A 425 -0.31 -17.25 10.88
N VAL A 426 -0.74 -17.47 9.64
CA VAL A 426 -0.14 -16.89 8.45
C VAL A 426 -0.58 -15.43 8.34
N ASN A 427 0.42 -14.56 8.28
CA ASN A 427 0.26 -13.12 8.10
C ASN A 427 0.57 -12.74 6.64
N ALA A 428 0.08 -11.56 6.23
CA ALA A 428 0.26 -11.07 4.87
C ALA A 428 1.12 -9.80 4.83
N ALA A 429 1.92 -9.68 3.78
CA ALA A 429 2.50 -8.42 3.33
C ALA A 429 2.01 -8.12 1.92
N LEU A 430 1.64 -6.86 1.69
CA LEU A 430 1.38 -6.31 0.38
C LEU A 430 2.63 -5.62 -0.14
N ILE A 431 3.05 -6.02 -1.33
CA ILE A 431 4.11 -5.40 -2.12
C ILE A 431 3.44 -4.59 -3.22
N SER A 432 3.69 -3.28 -3.20
CA SER A 432 3.19 -2.35 -4.22
C SER A 432 4.36 -1.47 -4.69
N PRO A 433 5.03 -1.81 -5.80
CA PRO A 433 6.24 -1.11 -6.27
C PRO A 433 5.98 0.36 -6.67
N TYR A 434 4.71 0.73 -6.83
CA TYR A 434 4.28 2.08 -7.15
C TYR A 434 4.30 3.03 -5.96
N VAL A 435 4.45 2.54 -4.72
CA VAL A 435 4.49 3.41 -3.53
C VAL A 435 5.81 4.16 -3.47
N VAL A 436 5.72 5.49 -3.47
CA VAL A 436 6.87 6.40 -3.41
C VAL A 436 7.24 6.70 -1.97
N ASN A 437 6.23 7.14 -1.20
CA ASN A 437 6.39 7.63 0.15
C ASN A 437 5.10 7.41 0.93
N VAL A 438 5.28 7.23 2.24
CA VAL A 438 4.19 7.08 3.19
C VAL A 438 4.37 8.11 4.30
N TYR A 439 3.30 8.84 4.62
CA TYR A 439 3.31 9.93 5.59
C TYR A 439 2.31 9.63 6.73
N PRO A 440 2.81 9.26 7.92
CA PRO A 440 1.95 9.08 9.09
C PRO A 440 1.27 10.39 9.49
N ARG A 441 -0.05 10.31 9.71
CA ARG A 441 -0.91 11.45 10.06
C ARG A 441 -2.05 11.03 10.99
N THR A 442 -2.32 11.91 11.94
CA THR A 442 -3.59 11.91 12.69
C THR A 442 -4.49 12.99 12.11
N ILE A 443 -5.69 12.59 11.72
CA ILE A 443 -6.70 13.41 11.05
C ILE A 443 -7.89 13.55 11.99
N TYR A 444 -8.38 14.78 12.10
CA TYR A 444 -9.59 15.10 12.85
C TYR A 444 -10.67 15.46 11.84
N ALA A 445 -11.69 14.61 11.73
CA ALA A 445 -12.96 14.90 11.08
C ALA A 445 -13.77 15.84 11.98
N ARG A 446 -14.56 16.73 11.40
CA ARG A 446 -15.36 17.74 12.11
C ARG A 446 -16.85 17.42 12.14
#